data_AF-A0A091PRQ0-F1
#
_entry.id   AF-A0A091PRQ0-F1
#
_cell.length_a   1.000
_cell.length_b   1.000
_cell.length_c   1.000
_cell.angle_alpha   90.00
_cell.angle_beta   90.00
_cell.angle_gamma   90.00
#
_symmetry.space_group_name_H-M   'P 1'
#
loop_
_entity.id
_entity.type
_entity.pdbx_description
1 polymer ?
#
loop_
_entity_poly.entity_id
_entity_poly.type
_entity_poly.pdbx_seq_one_letter_code
_entity_poly.pdbx_strand_id
1 'polypeptide(L)'
;QIAQEIAEKIQERNRCQRNGESSAKLNVIIRSLLQNLREKIDQLKDLLLRAVSTHQITQLEGDRRQNLVDDLLTRQKQLQASYKNEGTEPDVIRSSLMTGGVKRGVTNPWLLEESEETRGLGFDDLRQQQRRIIE
;
A
#
# COMPACT_ATOMS: atom_id res chain seq x y z
N GLN A 1 -2.14 -13.51 -14.85
CA GLN A 1 -1.90 -14.72 -14.05
C GLN A 1 -0.72 -14.56 -13.09
N ILE A 2 0.51 -14.28 -13.55
CA ILE A 2 1.70 -14.12 -12.67
C ILE A 2 1.50 -13.08 -11.55
N ALA A 3 0.96 -11.90 -11.87
CA ALA A 3 0.72 -10.86 -10.86
C ALA A 3 -0.24 -11.31 -9.73
N GLN A 4 -1.25 -12.11 -10.09
CA GLN A 4 -2.20 -12.66 -9.13
C GLN A 4 -1.53 -13.72 -8.24
N GLU A 5 -0.76 -14.62 -8.85
CA GLU A 5 0.01 -15.64 -8.13
C GLU A 5 1.02 -15.01 -7.16
N ILE A 6 1.71 -13.93 -7.56
CA ILE A 6 2.58 -13.17 -6.66
C ILE A 6 1.79 -12.63 -5.47
N ALA A 7 0.62 -12.02 -5.71
CA ALA A 7 -0.22 -11.48 -4.64
C ALA A 7 -0.65 -12.56 -3.65
N GLU A 8 -1.08 -13.73 -4.15
CA GLU A 8 -1.46 -14.88 -3.32
C GLU A 8 -0.28 -15.42 -2.52
N LYS A 9 0.91 -15.55 -3.14
CA LYS A 9 2.12 -16.00 -2.43
C LYS A 9 2.59 -15.00 -1.38
N ILE A 10 2.47 -13.70 -1.63
CA ILE A 10 2.72 -12.68 -0.61
C ILE A 10 1.76 -12.86 0.57
N GLN A 11 0.45 -12.97 0.31
CA GLN A 11 -0.55 -13.19 1.37
C GLN A 11 -0.29 -14.48 2.16
N GLU A 12 0.07 -15.57 1.49
CA GLU A 12 0.45 -16.84 2.12
C GLU A 12 1.69 -16.67 3.01
N ARG A 13 2.72 -15.97 2.53
CA ARG A 13 3.93 -15.67 3.29
C ARG A 13 3.61 -14.88 4.56
N ASN A 14 2.72 -13.91 4.46
CA ASN A 14 2.30 -13.04 5.54
C ASN A 14 1.52 -13.81 6.61
N ARG A 15 0.70 -14.78 6.19
CA ARG A 15 0.04 -15.71 7.11
C ARG A 15 1.05 -16.55 7.88
N CYS A 16 2.02 -17.16 7.19
CA CYS A 16 3.07 -17.96 7.85
C CYS A 16 3.87 -17.13 8.86
N GLN A 17 4.22 -15.89 8.53
CA GLN A 17 4.94 -14.99 9.46
C GLN A 17 4.11 -14.66 10.70
N ARG A 18 2.80 -14.41 10.56
CA ARG A 18 1.90 -14.17 11.70
C ARG A 18 1.75 -15.39 12.61
N ASN A 19 1.86 -16.59 12.05
CA ASN A 19 1.79 -17.85 12.80
C ASN A 19 3.14 -18.28 13.42
N GLY A 20 4.23 -17.55 13.16
CA GLY A 20 5.58 -17.93 13.60
C GLY A 20 6.20 -19.08 12.77
N GLU A 21 5.63 -19.42 11.62
CA GLU A 21 6.11 -20.46 10.72
C GLU A 21 7.22 -19.94 9.79
N SER A 22 8.07 -20.84 9.30
CA SER A 22 9.12 -20.47 8.35
C SER A 22 8.56 -20.06 6.99
N SER A 23 8.90 -18.85 6.55
CA SER A 23 8.53 -18.29 5.24
C SER A 23 9.65 -18.34 4.20
N ALA A 24 10.77 -19.03 4.48
CA ALA A 24 11.96 -19.00 3.64
C ALA A 24 11.69 -19.50 2.20
N LYS A 25 10.95 -20.61 2.05
CA LYS A 25 10.58 -21.17 0.74
C LYS A 25 9.70 -20.21 -0.06
N LEU A 26 8.69 -19.60 0.58
CA LEU A 26 7.80 -18.63 -0.05
C LEU A 26 8.57 -17.38 -0.50
N ASN A 27 9.55 -16.92 0.28
CA ASN A 27 10.40 -15.80 -0.11
C ASN A 27 11.19 -16.06 -1.41
N VAL A 28 11.74 -17.26 -1.58
CA VAL A 28 12.45 -17.63 -2.83
C VAL A 28 11.48 -17.63 -4.01
N ILE A 29 10.31 -18.25 -3.84
CA ILE A 29 9.27 -18.32 -4.89
C ILE A 29 8.78 -16.93 -5.28
N ILE A 30 8.50 -16.05 -4.31
CA ILE A 30 8.03 -14.69 -4.59
C ILE A 30 9.10 -13.90 -5.36
N ARG A 31 10.38 -14.01 -5.00
CA ARG A 31 11.46 -13.33 -5.73
C ARG A 31 11.59 -13.82 -7.17
N SER A 32 11.50 -15.13 -7.41
CA SER A 32 11.55 -15.67 -8.77
C SER A 32 10.36 -15.22 -9.61
N LEU A 33 9.15 -15.20 -9.02
CA LEU A 33 7.95 -14.74 -9.72
C LEU A 33 8.00 -13.22 -10.03
N LEU A 34 8.48 -12.40 -9.08
CA LEU A 34 8.68 -10.96 -9.29
C LEU A 34 9.70 -10.69 -10.40
N GLN A 35 10.79 -11.45 -10.45
CA GLN A 35 11.79 -11.36 -11.51
C GLN A 35 11.21 -11.79 -12.86
N ASN A 36 10.45 -12.89 -12.90
CA ASN A 36 9.78 -13.34 -14.12
C ASN A 36 8.79 -12.30 -14.65
N LEU A 37 8.01 -11.66 -13.77
CA LEU A 37 7.08 -10.59 -14.15
C LEU A 37 7.83 -9.40 -14.76
N ARG A 38 8.97 -9.02 -14.18
CA ARG A 38 9.84 -7.96 -14.70
C ARG A 38 10.29 -8.27 -16.12
N GLU A 39 10.89 -9.44 -16.32
CA GLU A 39 11.44 -9.86 -17.61
C GLU A 39 10.36 -9.89 -18.69
N LYS A 40 9.15 -10.36 -18.37
CA LYS A 40 8.03 -10.33 -19.32
C LYS A 40 7.56 -8.92 -19.67
N ILE A 41 7.53 -8.00 -18.70
CA ILE A 41 7.20 -6.59 -18.96
C ILE A 41 8.26 -5.95 -19.87
N ASP A 42 9.54 -6.21 -19.60
CA ASP A 42 10.64 -5.68 -20.40
C ASP A 42 10.60 -6.25 -21.84
N GLN A 43 10.35 -7.56 -22.00
CA GLN A 43 10.11 -8.17 -23.32
C GLN A 43 8.92 -7.54 -24.05
N LEU A 44 7.81 -7.26 -23.36
CA LEU A 44 6.64 -6.61 -23.98
C LEU A 44 6.96 -5.20 -24.46
N LYS A 45 7.75 -4.43 -23.70
CA LYS A 45 8.20 -3.10 -24.11
C LYS A 45 9.04 -3.16 -25.38
N ASP A 46 10.01 -4.07 -25.45
CA ASP A 46 10.88 -4.22 -26.62
C ASP A 46 10.09 -4.63 -27.86
N LEU A 47 9.16 -5.58 -27.70
CA LEU A 47 8.26 -6.01 -28.77
C LEU A 47 7.34 -4.88 -29.24
N LEU A 48 6.78 -4.09 -28.33
CA LEU A 48 5.93 -2.95 -28.65
C LEU A 48 6.72 -1.88 -29.40
N LEU A 49 7.90 -1.51 -28.90
CA LEU A 49 8.79 -0.55 -29.53
C LEU A 49 9.12 -0.96 -30.96
N ARG A 50 9.49 -2.23 -31.17
CA ARG A 50 9.79 -2.78 -32.49
C ARG A 50 8.57 -2.77 -33.41
N ALA A 51 7.39 -3.15 -32.91
CA ALA A 51 6.16 -3.18 -33.71
C ALA A 51 5.74 -1.78 -34.17
N VAL A 52 5.87 -0.77 -33.29
CA VAL A 52 5.62 0.63 -33.63
C VAL A 52 6.65 1.15 -34.64
N SER A 53 7.94 0.91 -34.41
CA SER A 53 9.01 1.41 -35.30
C SER A 53 8.96 0.80 -36.69
N THR A 54 8.56 -0.48 -36.79
CA THR A 54 8.40 -1.19 -38.06
C THR A 54 7.01 -0.99 -38.69
N HIS A 55 6.18 -0.13 -38.10
CA HIS A 55 4.81 0.15 -38.56
C HIS A 55 3.94 -1.13 -38.71
N GLN A 56 4.24 -2.18 -37.93
CA GLN A 56 3.45 -3.41 -37.88
C GLN A 56 2.10 -3.22 -37.18
N ILE A 57 1.96 -2.15 -36.40
CA ILE A 57 0.72 -1.71 -35.76
C ILE A 57 0.48 -0.23 -36.05
N THR A 58 -0.78 0.20 -35.94
CA THR A 58 -1.14 1.62 -36.03
C THR A 58 -0.64 2.38 -34.79
N GLN A 59 -0.43 3.68 -34.92
CA GLN A 59 -0.01 4.52 -33.79
C GLN A 59 -1.01 4.46 -32.63
N LEU A 60 -2.31 4.56 -32.93
CA LEU A 60 -3.37 4.45 -31.93
C LEU A 60 -3.37 3.10 -31.18
N GLU A 61 -3.07 2.00 -31.88
CA GLU A 61 -2.92 0.68 -31.24
C GLU A 61 -1.65 0.62 -30.39
N GLY A 62 -0.57 1.27 -30.84
CA GLY A 62 0.66 1.46 -30.07
C GLY A 62 0.39 2.14 -28.73
N ASP A 63 -0.29 3.29 -28.76
CA ASP A 63 -0.66 4.06 -27.57
C ASP A 63 -1.53 3.24 -26.61
N ARG A 64 -2.53 2.52 -27.14
CA ARG A 64 -3.38 1.64 -26.33
C ARG A 64 -2.57 0.56 -25.63
N ARG A 65 -1.63 -0.08 -26.33
CA ARG A 65 -0.78 -1.13 -25.74
C ARG A 65 0.24 -0.56 -24.76
N GLN A 66 0.71 0.67 -24.98
CA GLN A 66 1.60 1.35 -24.06
C GLN A 66 0.93 1.56 -22.70
N ASN A 67 -0.32 2.02 -22.68
CA ASN A 67 -1.10 2.16 -21.44
C ASN A 67 -1.21 0.83 -20.67
N LEU A 68 -1.44 -0.29 -21.37
CA LEU A 68 -1.48 -1.61 -20.73
C LEU A 68 -0.13 -2.02 -20.14
N VAL A 69 0.98 -1.70 -20.82
CA VAL A 69 2.34 -1.96 -20.31
C VAL A 69 2.63 -1.10 -19.07
N ASP A 70 2.17 0.15 -19.06
CA ASP A 70 2.33 1.06 -17.91
C ASP A 70 1.49 0.62 -16.70
N ASP A 71 0.27 0.11 -16.94
CA ASP A 71 -0.55 -0.52 -15.91
C ASP A 71 0.15 -1.74 -15.30
N LEU A 72 0.76 -2.59 -16.14
CA LEU A 72 1.53 -3.75 -15.68
C LEU A 72 2.74 -3.33 -14.84
N LEU A 73 3.47 -2.30 -15.26
CA LEU A 73 4.61 -1.74 -14.53
C LEU A 73 4.19 -1.15 -13.18
N THR A 74 3.06 -0.46 -13.14
CA THR A 74 2.49 0.08 -11.90
C THR A 74 2.14 -1.04 -10.93
N ARG A 75 1.46 -2.09 -11.39
CA ARG A 75 1.15 -3.28 -10.58
C ARG A 75 2.41 -4.00 -10.10
N GLN A 76 3.43 -4.14 -10.95
CA GLN A 76 4.72 -4.72 -10.56
C GLN A 76 5.37 -3.94 -9.41
N LYS A 77 5.39 -2.61 -9.47
CA LYS A 77 5.90 -1.75 -8.39
C LYS A 77 5.11 -1.94 -7.10
N GLN A 78 3.78 -1.99 -7.18
CA GLN A 78 2.92 -2.25 -6.03
C GLN A 78 3.21 -3.61 -5.39
N LEU A 79 3.38 -4.67 -6.18
CA LEU A 79 3.74 -6.01 -5.68
C LEU A 79 5.13 -6.03 -5.03
N GLN A 80 6.12 -5.33 -5.60
CA GLN A 80 7.43 -5.19 -4.97
C GLN A 80 7.35 -4.43 -3.64
N ALA A 81 6.56 -3.35 -3.58
CA ALA A 81 6.34 -2.59 -2.35
C ALA A 81 5.65 -3.46 -1.29
N SER A 82 4.57 -4.17 -1.65
CA SER A 82 3.89 -5.10 -0.76
C SER A 82 4.82 -6.19 -0.23
N TYR A 83 5.70 -6.74 -1.08
CA TYR A 83 6.71 -7.70 -0.64
C TYR A 83 7.73 -7.10 0.35
N LYS A 84 8.15 -5.84 0.15
CA LYS A 84 9.15 -5.18 1.03
C LYS A 84 8.55 -4.68 2.35
N ASN A 85 7.33 -4.13 2.32
CA ASN A 85 6.77 -3.37 3.42
C ASN A 85 6.45 -4.22 4.66
N GLU A 86 6.17 -5.52 4.52
CA GLU A 86 5.80 -6.36 5.68
C GLU A 86 6.99 -6.97 6.43
N GLY A 87 8.21 -6.85 5.89
CA GLY A 87 9.45 -7.06 6.67
C GLY A 87 9.88 -5.80 7.44
N THR A 88 9.19 -4.69 7.21
CA THR A 88 9.45 -3.36 7.77
C THR A 88 8.23 -2.84 8.52
N GLU A 89 7.39 -3.73 9.06
CA GLU A 89 6.60 -3.37 10.25
C GLU A 89 7.64 -3.06 11.33
N PRO A 90 7.82 -1.80 11.70
CA PRO A 90 8.90 -1.45 12.60
C PRO A 90 8.59 -2.12 13.93
N ASP A 91 9.54 -2.93 14.39
CA ASP A 91 9.63 -3.38 15.78
C ASP A 91 9.50 -2.19 16.76
N VAL A 92 9.69 -0.96 16.27
CA VAL A 92 9.38 0.31 16.94
C VAL A 92 7.91 0.40 17.40
N ILE A 93 6.90 0.00 16.61
CA ILE A 93 5.49 0.08 17.03
C ILE A 93 5.19 -0.96 18.13
N ARG A 94 5.79 -2.15 18.07
CA ARG A 94 5.64 -3.17 19.13
C ARG A 94 6.38 -2.78 20.42
N SER A 95 7.58 -2.20 20.33
CA SER A 95 8.31 -1.71 21.50
C SER A 95 7.64 -0.51 22.19
N SER A 96 6.83 0.27 21.46
CA SER A 96 6.07 1.39 22.02
C SER A 96 4.87 0.97 22.86
N LEU A 97 4.35 -0.26 22.72
CA LEU A 97 3.25 -0.78 23.52
C LEU A 97 3.68 -1.23 24.93
N MET A 98 4.99 -1.43 25.17
CA MET A 98 5.53 -1.89 26.46
C MET A 98 6.33 -0.82 27.20
N THR A 99 6.57 0.34 26.60
CA THR A 99 7.32 1.43 27.23
C THR A 99 6.36 2.54 27.63
N GLY A 100 5.89 2.48 28.88
CA GLY A 100 5.10 3.56 29.46
C GLY A 100 5.84 4.90 29.35
N GLY A 101 5.19 5.86 28.68
CA GLY A 101 5.49 7.28 28.82
C GLY A 101 6.48 7.87 27.83
N VAL A 102 5.97 8.30 26.67
CA VAL A 102 6.43 9.55 26.03
C VAL A 102 5.20 10.27 25.46
N LYS A 103 4.88 11.43 26.04
CA LYS A 103 3.89 12.37 25.50
C LYS A 103 4.39 12.89 24.16
N ARG A 104 3.97 12.25 23.07
CA ARG A 104 4.05 12.84 21.72
C ARG A 104 2.63 12.90 21.19
N GLY A 105 2.26 14.08 20.69
CA GLY A 105 0.91 14.49 20.35
C GLY A 105 0.07 13.38 19.73
N VAL A 106 -1.15 13.29 20.26
CA VAL A 106 -2.24 12.40 19.91
C VAL A 106 -2.18 11.97 18.43
N THR A 107 -1.74 10.74 18.19
CA THR A 107 -1.83 10.07 16.88
C THR A 107 -3.07 9.18 16.85
N ASN A 108 -4.22 9.73 17.24
CA ASN A 108 -5.49 9.07 17.05
C ASN A 108 -6.40 10.01 16.25
N PRO A 109 -6.73 9.69 14.99
CA PRO A 109 -7.60 10.52 14.15
C PRO A 109 -9.01 10.70 14.72
N TRP A 110 -9.40 9.87 15.71
CA TRP A 110 -10.69 9.93 16.41
C TRP A 110 -10.61 10.56 17.79
N LEU A 111 -9.39 10.83 18.28
CA LEU A 111 -9.19 11.57 19.52
C LEU A 111 -8.99 13.04 19.12
N LEU A 112 -10.09 13.67 18.71
CA LEU A 112 -10.10 15.12 18.54
C LEU A 112 -9.89 15.70 19.95
N GLU A 113 -8.80 16.42 20.16
CA GLU A 113 -8.63 17.17 21.40
C GLU A 113 -9.73 18.24 21.44
N GLU A 114 -10.62 18.17 22.45
CA GLU A 114 -11.67 19.17 22.60
C GLU A 114 -11.02 20.56 22.69
N SER A 115 -11.53 21.51 21.90
CA SER A 115 -11.08 22.90 21.95
C SER A 115 -11.17 23.43 23.38
N GLU A 116 -10.21 24.26 23.79
CA GLU A 116 -10.20 24.85 25.15
C GLU A 116 -11.49 25.59 25.48
N GLU A 117 -12.19 26.10 24.45
CA GLU A 117 -13.46 26.81 24.53
C GLU A 117 -14.62 25.95 25.05
N THR A 118 -14.60 24.64 24.76
CA THR A 118 -15.64 23.69 25.19
C THR A 118 -15.20 22.80 26.33
N ARG A 119 -13.92 22.91 26.71
CA ARG A 119 -13.29 22.05 27.70
C ARG A 119 -13.88 22.32 29.09
N GLY A 120 -14.57 21.32 29.64
CA GLY A 120 -15.20 21.40 30.96
C GLY A 120 -16.62 21.97 30.96
N LEU A 121 -17.21 22.24 29.80
CA LEU A 121 -18.62 22.61 29.69
C LEU A 121 -19.51 21.36 29.71
N GLY A 122 -20.60 21.43 30.47
CA GLY A 122 -21.62 20.39 30.48
C GLY A 122 -22.51 20.44 29.23
N PHE A 123 -23.28 19.39 28.99
CA PHE A 123 -24.22 19.33 27.86
C PHE A 123 -25.23 20.49 27.83
N ASP A 124 -25.67 20.95 29.01
CA ASP A 124 -26.62 22.05 29.12
C ASP A 124 -25.99 23.40 28.75
N ASP A 125 -24.73 23.62 29.14
CA ASP A 125 -23.97 24.83 28.83
C ASP A 125 -23.73 24.94 27.32
N LEU A 126 -23.35 23.83 26.68
CA LEU A 126 -23.16 23.75 25.23
C LEU A 126 -24.45 24.04 24.46
N ARG A 127 -25.59 23.48 24.93
CA ARG A 127 -26.91 23.76 24.31
C ARG A 127 -27.32 25.22 24.45
N GLN A 128 -27.02 25.86 25.57
CA GLN A 128 -27.36 27.26 25.78
C GLN A 128 -26.50 28.18 24.91
N GLN A 129 -25.19 27.89 24.81
CA GLN A 129 -24.28 28.61 23.92
C GLN A 129 -24.72 28.49 22.46
N GLN A 130 -25.12 27.30 22.01
CA GLN A 130 -25.58 27.10 20.64
C GLN A 130 -26.87 27.89 20.33
N ARG A 131 -27.81 28.00 21.29
CA ARG A 131 -29.02 28.82 21.09
C ARG A 131 -28.71 30.30 20.93
N ARG A 132 -27.74 30.83 21.68
CA ARG A 132 -27.30 32.24 21.57
C ARG A 132 -26.62 32.56 20.24
N ILE A 133 -26.07 31.58 19.54
CA ILE A 133 -25.40 31.78 18.25
C ILE A 133 -26.40 31.75 17.09
N ILE A 134 -27.55 31.08 17.27
CA ILE A 134 -28.57 30.89 16.22
C ILE A 134 -29.60 32.03 16.19
N GLU A 135 -29.78 32.76 17.30
CA GLU A 135 -30.58 34.00 17.37
C GLU A 135 -29.77 35.24 16.96
#